data_AF-A0A2K8TAE4-F1
#
_entry.id   AF-A0A2K8TAE4-F1
#
_cell.length_a   1.000
_cell.length_b   1.000
_cell.length_c   1.000
_cell.angle_alpha   90.00
_cell.angle_beta   90.00
_cell.angle_gamma   90.00
#
_symmetry.space_group_name_H-M   'P 1'
#
loop_
_entity.id
_entity.type
_entity.pdbx_description
1 polymer ?
#
loop_
_entity_poly.entity_id
_entity_poly.type
_entity_poly.pdbx_seq_one_letter_code
_entity_poly.pdbx_strand_id
1 'polypeptide(L)'
;MFSEQAYLQAYPDVAKGVNDGVFSSGLQHYTQYGQFEQKRIGFFFGSSGNDTVTGIGEGNKLLAGVAFDALSNGSTVAGVGEVDTLIGTARADLFVLGHPSLASLTSTSQKFYVGGGNTDYAQIQNFKRWEDVILLEGSPQDYNLQVVNGSTNISTASGDLVGIVEGVAPFLPLRLFSSNSLNSISTIANLNIPLDATGSFSVII
;
A
#
# COMPACT_ATOMS: atom_id res chain seq x y z
N MET A 1 5.46 9.73 -2.43
CA MET A 1 5.56 11.00 -1.66
C MET A 1 4.41 11.12 -0.65
N PHE A 2 4.54 11.89 0.43
CA PHE A 2 3.46 12.03 1.42
C PHE A 2 2.22 12.68 0.79
N SER A 3 1.05 12.09 0.99
CA SER A 3 -0.22 12.60 0.48
C SER A 3 -0.98 13.37 1.54
N GLU A 4 -0.92 14.70 1.43
CA GLU A 4 -1.71 15.62 2.25
C GLU A 4 -3.22 15.33 2.13
N GLN A 5 -3.70 15.11 0.90
CA GLN A 5 -5.11 14.84 0.63
C GLN A 5 -5.58 13.57 1.34
N ALA A 6 -4.84 12.47 1.19
CA ALA A 6 -5.20 11.20 1.84
C ALA A 6 -5.17 11.34 3.37
N TYR A 7 -4.14 12.01 3.90
CA TYR A 7 -3.98 12.19 5.34
C TYR A 7 -5.12 13.02 5.96
N LEU A 8 -5.51 14.13 5.33
CA LEU A 8 -6.60 14.96 5.84
C LEU A 8 -7.99 14.33 5.65
N GLN A 9 -8.19 13.52 4.61
CA GLN A 9 -9.42 12.75 4.45
C GLN A 9 -9.54 11.66 5.54
N ALA A 10 -8.45 10.98 5.86
CA ALA A 10 -8.43 9.96 6.91
C ALA A 10 -8.59 10.56 8.33
N TYR A 11 -8.19 11.83 8.51
CA TYR A 11 -8.11 12.47 9.83
C TYR A 11 -8.83 13.83 9.87
N PRO A 12 -10.18 13.82 10.01
CA PRO A 12 -10.98 15.04 10.02
C PRO A 12 -10.62 16.04 11.14
N ASP A 13 -10.09 15.54 12.26
CA ASP A 13 -9.62 16.37 13.37
C ASP A 13 -8.35 17.15 13.01
N VAL A 14 -7.43 16.53 12.25
CA VAL A 14 -6.26 17.22 11.69
C VAL A 14 -6.70 18.20 10.60
N ALA A 15 -7.64 17.81 9.73
CA ALA A 15 -8.19 18.70 8.71
C ALA A 15 -8.81 19.97 9.33
N LYS A 16 -9.53 19.81 10.45
CA LYS A 16 -10.01 20.95 11.23
C LYS A 16 -8.85 21.78 11.79
N GLY A 17 -7.82 21.16 12.36
CA GLY A 17 -6.64 21.87 12.86
C GLY A 17 -5.91 22.68 11.79
N VAL A 18 -5.82 22.17 10.56
CA VAL A 18 -5.27 22.90 9.40
C VAL A 18 -6.18 24.08 9.03
N ASN A 19 -7.49 23.87 8.91
CA ASN A 19 -8.45 24.93 8.59
C ASN A 19 -8.50 26.04 9.64
N ASP A 20 -8.32 25.70 10.91
CA ASP A 20 -8.26 26.64 12.03
C ASP A 20 -6.88 27.34 12.15
N GLY A 21 -5.90 26.96 11.33
CA GLY A 21 -4.53 27.52 11.32
C GLY A 21 -3.63 27.03 12.45
N VAL A 22 -4.02 25.98 13.18
CA VAL A 22 -3.20 25.33 14.22
C VAL A 22 -1.99 24.62 13.58
N PHE A 23 -2.21 24.02 12.41
CA PHE A 23 -1.16 23.42 11.59
C PHE A 23 -1.12 24.08 10.21
N SER A 24 0.08 24.25 9.64
CA SER A 24 0.27 24.72 8.27
C SER A 24 -0.12 23.66 7.23
N SER A 25 -0.07 22.38 7.62
CA SER A 25 -0.44 21.22 6.80
C SER A 25 -0.58 19.95 7.64
N GLY A 26 -1.26 18.95 7.10
CA GLY A 26 -1.27 17.57 7.57
C GLY A 26 0.13 16.96 7.61
N LEU A 27 1.02 17.28 6.67
CA LEU A 27 2.43 16.87 6.75
C LEU A 27 3.13 17.44 7.99
N GLN A 28 2.88 18.71 8.34
CA GLN A 28 3.43 19.30 9.56
C GLN A 28 2.91 18.55 10.79
N HIS A 29 1.60 18.31 10.87
CA HIS A 29 1.02 17.49 11.92
C HIS A 29 1.64 16.09 11.98
N TYR A 30 1.75 15.40 10.84
CA TYR A 30 2.32 14.05 10.77
C TYR A 30 3.76 14.03 11.30
N THR A 31 4.58 14.98 10.86
CA THR A 31 5.99 15.05 11.23
C THR A 31 6.18 15.41 12.71
N GLN A 32 5.31 16.24 13.29
CA GLN A 32 5.45 16.63 14.70
C GLN A 32 4.78 15.67 15.67
N TYR A 33 3.65 15.07 15.28
CA TYR A 33 2.77 14.32 16.16
C TYR A 33 2.35 12.98 15.55
N GLY A 34 1.77 13.00 14.35
CA GLY A 34 1.10 11.84 13.77
C GLY A 34 1.99 10.60 13.64
N GLN A 35 3.27 10.76 13.27
CA GLN A 35 4.20 9.63 13.18
C GLN A 35 4.47 8.92 14.51
N PHE A 36 4.14 9.53 15.65
CA PHE A 36 4.30 8.96 16.99
C PHE A 36 2.96 8.48 17.60
N GLU A 37 1.84 8.72 16.90
CA GLU A 37 0.50 8.33 17.34
C GLU A 37 0.14 6.95 16.78
N GLN A 38 -0.12 5.98 17.66
CA GLN A 38 -0.46 4.60 17.26
C GLN A 38 -1.69 4.50 16.34
N LYS A 39 -2.61 5.48 16.41
CA LYS A 39 -3.83 5.51 15.61
C LYS A 39 -3.66 6.17 14.25
N ARG A 40 -2.48 6.71 13.95
CA ARG A 40 -2.19 7.41 12.70
C ARG A 40 -1.29 6.57 11.80
N ILE A 41 -1.54 6.69 10.51
CA ILE A 41 -0.77 6.10 9.44
C ILE A 41 -0.32 7.25 8.53
N GLY A 42 0.94 7.20 8.10
CA GLY A 42 1.43 8.06 7.03
C GLY A 42 1.00 7.50 5.67
N PHE A 43 0.40 8.34 4.83
CA PHE A 43 -0.06 7.94 3.51
C PHE A 43 0.95 8.42 2.46
N PHE A 44 1.48 7.49 1.67
CA PHE A 44 2.48 7.75 0.65
C PHE A 44 2.03 7.19 -0.70
N PHE A 45 1.83 8.08 -1.66
CA PHE A 45 1.39 7.75 -3.01
C PHE A 45 2.40 8.30 -4.03
N GLY A 46 2.53 7.66 -5.18
CA GLY A 46 3.21 8.25 -6.33
C GLY A 46 2.22 9.04 -7.19
N SER A 47 2.41 8.92 -8.50
CA SER A 47 1.79 9.73 -9.54
C SER A 47 1.34 8.85 -10.71
N SER A 48 1.41 9.36 -11.94
CA SER A 48 1.02 8.64 -13.18
C SER A 48 2.24 8.25 -14.03
N GLY A 49 3.34 7.92 -13.36
CA GLY A 49 4.61 7.58 -13.98
C GLY A 49 5.52 6.89 -12.98
N ASN A 50 6.71 6.47 -13.43
CA ASN A 50 7.64 5.73 -12.60
C ASN A 50 8.14 6.56 -11.41
N ASP A 51 7.74 6.16 -10.22
CA ASP A 51 7.97 6.87 -8.97
C ASP A 51 8.94 6.12 -8.05
N THR A 52 9.59 6.87 -7.17
CA THR A 52 10.23 6.32 -5.97
C THR A 52 9.49 6.84 -4.75
N VAL A 53 8.78 5.94 -4.08
CA VAL A 53 7.93 6.22 -2.92
C VAL A 53 8.60 5.66 -1.68
N THR A 54 9.17 6.56 -0.87
CA THR A 54 9.81 6.20 0.40
C THR A 54 8.94 6.65 1.57
N GLY A 55 8.63 5.73 2.48
CA GLY A 55 7.99 6.06 3.75
C GLY A 55 8.93 6.90 4.64
N ILE A 56 8.38 7.84 5.41
CA ILE A 56 9.17 8.62 6.37
C ILE A 56 8.60 8.47 7.79
N GLY A 57 9.47 8.64 8.79
CA GLY A 57 9.09 8.71 10.20
C GLY A 57 8.98 7.37 10.92
N GLU A 58 8.49 7.41 12.16
CA GLU A 58 8.46 6.28 13.11
C GLU A 58 7.10 5.57 13.23
N GLY A 59 6.09 6.02 12.49
CA GLY A 59 4.73 5.46 12.56
C GLY A 59 4.51 4.27 11.64
N ASN A 60 3.26 3.83 11.49
CA ASN A 60 2.86 2.91 10.43
C ASN A 60 2.69 3.67 9.11
N LYS A 61 2.88 3.00 7.97
CA LYS A 61 2.76 3.62 6.64
C LYS A 61 1.92 2.80 5.69
N LEU A 62 1.28 3.51 4.78
CA LEU A 62 0.68 2.96 3.57
C LEU A 62 1.46 3.53 2.38
N LEU A 63 2.02 2.66 1.56
CA LEU A 63 2.80 3.00 0.37
C LEU A 63 2.11 2.42 -0.87
N ALA A 64 1.83 3.26 -1.86
CA ALA A 64 1.39 2.87 -3.20
C ALA A 64 2.17 3.68 -4.24
N GLY A 65 2.51 3.06 -5.36
CA GLY A 65 3.20 3.73 -6.48
C GLY A 65 2.25 4.58 -7.32
N VAL A 66 1.00 4.16 -7.42
CA VAL A 66 -0.04 4.87 -8.16
C VAL A 66 -0.47 6.16 -7.45
N ALA A 67 -1.02 7.10 -8.22
CA ALA A 67 -1.62 8.32 -7.72
C ALA A 67 -2.85 8.07 -6.82
N PHE A 68 -3.10 8.97 -5.87
CA PHE A 68 -4.24 8.88 -4.95
C PHE A 68 -5.60 8.97 -5.67
N ASP A 69 -5.68 9.70 -6.78
CA ASP A 69 -6.92 9.83 -7.56
C ASP A 69 -7.34 8.51 -8.21
N ALA A 70 -6.39 7.60 -8.47
CA ALA A 70 -6.64 6.23 -8.90
C ALA A 70 -7.55 5.49 -7.91
N LEU A 71 -7.45 5.78 -6.61
CA LEU A 71 -8.32 5.24 -5.55
C LEU A 71 -9.73 5.84 -5.53
N SER A 72 -9.98 6.93 -6.27
CA SER A 72 -11.26 7.68 -6.17
C SER A 72 -12.12 7.61 -7.43
N ASN A 73 -11.51 7.35 -8.60
CA ASN A 73 -12.16 7.55 -9.91
C ASN A 73 -12.32 6.27 -10.76
N GLY A 74 -12.68 5.14 -10.14
CA GLY A 74 -13.36 4.02 -10.82
C GLY A 74 -12.64 3.34 -11.98
N SER A 75 -11.35 3.59 -12.22
CA SER A 75 -10.56 2.75 -13.14
C SER A 75 -10.35 1.40 -12.48
N THR A 76 -10.73 0.29 -13.13
CA THR A 76 -10.62 -1.05 -12.52
C THR A 76 -9.16 -1.49 -12.36
N VAL A 77 -8.22 -0.79 -13.01
CA VAL A 77 -6.78 -1.01 -12.89
C VAL A 77 -6.03 0.33 -12.85
N ALA A 78 -5.00 0.43 -12.02
CA ALA A 78 -4.06 1.55 -11.95
C ALA A 78 -2.61 1.10 -12.17
N GLY A 79 -1.71 2.01 -12.50
CA GLY A 79 -0.28 1.70 -12.64
C GLY A 79 0.12 0.90 -13.88
N VAL A 80 -0.77 0.80 -14.89
CA VAL A 80 -0.45 0.06 -16.12
C VAL A 80 0.65 0.79 -16.89
N GLY A 81 1.75 0.09 -17.16
CA GLY A 81 2.93 0.67 -17.84
C GLY A 81 3.88 1.42 -16.91
N GLU A 82 3.68 1.36 -15.59
CA GLU A 82 4.52 2.02 -14.58
C GLU A 82 5.44 1.03 -13.87
N VAL A 83 6.68 1.45 -13.60
CA VAL A 83 7.62 0.74 -12.72
C VAL A 83 7.93 1.63 -11.53
N ASP A 84 7.30 1.33 -10.40
CA ASP A 84 7.43 2.12 -9.18
C ASP A 84 8.33 1.42 -8.17
N THR A 85 9.12 2.18 -7.44
CA THR A 85 9.93 1.69 -6.32
C THR A 85 9.31 2.10 -5.00
N LEU A 86 8.83 1.14 -4.21
CA LEU A 86 8.25 1.35 -2.88
C LEU A 86 9.26 0.93 -1.81
N ILE A 87 9.67 1.85 -0.96
CA ILE A 87 10.75 1.64 0.01
C ILE A 87 10.18 1.74 1.43
N GLY A 88 10.18 0.60 2.12
CA GLY A 88 9.80 0.50 3.53
C GLY A 88 10.79 1.19 4.48
N THR A 89 10.36 1.31 5.72
CA THR A 89 11.05 1.93 6.85
C THR A 89 11.46 0.87 7.87
N ALA A 90 11.97 1.28 9.03
CA ALA A 90 12.25 0.36 10.14
C ALA A 90 10.96 -0.14 10.83
N ARG A 91 9.80 0.46 10.58
CA ARG A 91 8.50 0.16 11.22
C ARG A 91 7.59 -0.62 10.29
N ALA A 92 6.47 -1.14 10.78
CA ALA A 92 5.56 -1.93 9.96
C ALA A 92 4.99 -1.07 8.81
N ASP A 93 5.14 -1.56 7.59
CA ASP A 93 4.70 -0.90 6.36
C ASP A 93 3.63 -1.73 5.62
N LEU A 94 2.67 -1.03 5.04
CA LEU A 94 1.68 -1.62 4.14
C LEU A 94 1.97 -1.18 2.70
N PHE A 95 2.42 -2.12 1.88
CA PHE A 95 2.58 -1.93 0.44
C PHE A 95 1.27 -2.28 -0.26
N VAL A 96 0.71 -1.36 -1.06
CA VAL A 96 -0.58 -1.53 -1.72
C VAL A 96 -0.37 -1.72 -3.21
N LEU A 97 -0.64 -2.94 -3.69
CA LEU A 97 -0.58 -3.35 -5.10
C LEU A 97 -2.00 -3.64 -5.64
N GLY A 98 -3.00 -3.18 -4.91
CA GLY A 98 -4.42 -3.31 -5.17
C GLY A 98 -5.19 -3.23 -3.86
N HIS A 99 -6.47 -2.91 -3.92
CA HIS A 99 -7.31 -2.84 -2.73
C HIS A 99 -8.74 -3.31 -3.03
N PRO A 100 -9.45 -3.83 -2.00
CA PRO A 100 -10.89 -4.08 -2.08
C PRO A 100 -11.67 -2.76 -2.18
N SER A 101 -12.99 -2.80 -2.32
CA SER A 101 -13.80 -1.56 -2.30
C SER A 101 -13.65 -0.84 -0.96
N LEU A 102 -13.42 0.47 -1.00
CA LEU A 102 -13.21 1.33 0.19
C LEU A 102 -14.37 2.33 0.28
N ALA A 103 -15.31 2.10 1.19
CA ALA A 103 -16.54 2.89 1.23
C ALA A 103 -16.32 4.36 1.64
N SER A 104 -15.36 4.63 2.52
CA SER A 104 -14.95 5.97 3.00
C SER A 104 -14.35 6.82 1.88
N LEU A 105 -13.85 6.18 0.82
CA LEU A 105 -13.29 6.84 -0.36
C LEU A 105 -14.20 6.71 -1.59
N THR A 106 -15.39 6.13 -1.44
CA THR A 106 -16.30 5.78 -2.55
C THR A 106 -15.63 4.96 -3.66
N SER A 107 -14.60 4.20 -3.30
CA SER A 107 -13.78 3.44 -4.23
C SER A 107 -14.38 2.07 -4.52
N THR A 108 -14.35 1.64 -5.78
CA THR A 108 -14.50 0.23 -6.14
C THR A 108 -13.18 -0.52 -5.94
N SER A 109 -13.21 -1.86 -5.97
CA SER A 109 -11.98 -2.66 -5.93
C SER A 109 -11.10 -2.37 -7.14
N GLN A 110 -9.79 -2.45 -6.95
CA GLN A 110 -8.80 -2.08 -7.96
C GLN A 110 -7.55 -2.95 -7.84
N LYS A 111 -7.09 -3.50 -8.97
CA LYS A 111 -5.75 -4.12 -9.07
C LYS A 111 -4.75 -3.09 -9.57
N PHE A 112 -3.49 -3.15 -9.13
CA PHE A 112 -2.43 -2.29 -9.65
C PHE A 112 -1.46 -3.09 -10.53
N TYR A 113 -0.87 -2.41 -11.52
CA TYR A 113 0.12 -2.94 -12.46
C TYR A 113 -0.37 -4.16 -13.26
N VAL A 114 -1.69 -4.32 -13.44
CA VAL A 114 -2.25 -5.43 -14.23
C VAL A 114 -2.42 -5.01 -15.69
N GLY A 115 -1.66 -5.62 -16.58
CA GLY A 115 -1.44 -5.21 -17.95
C GLY A 115 0.06 -5.14 -18.22
N GLY A 116 0.45 -4.89 -19.47
CA GLY A 116 1.87 -4.65 -19.83
C GLY A 116 2.84 -5.84 -19.66
N GLY A 117 2.45 -6.95 -19.05
CA GLY A 117 3.25 -8.17 -19.00
C GLY A 117 4.32 -8.08 -17.91
N ASN A 118 5.58 -7.95 -18.32
CA ASN A 118 6.72 -7.85 -17.39
C ASN A 118 7.37 -6.45 -17.44
N THR A 119 6.70 -5.47 -18.06
CA THR A 119 7.25 -4.13 -18.27
C THR A 119 6.85 -3.11 -17.21
N ASP A 120 5.92 -3.48 -16.34
CA ASP A 120 5.32 -2.69 -15.29
C ASP A 120 5.14 -3.55 -14.04
N TYR A 121 5.43 -2.98 -12.87
CA TYR A 121 5.37 -3.65 -11.58
C TYR A 121 5.79 -2.69 -10.45
N ALA A 122 5.40 -3.00 -9.22
CA ALA A 122 6.00 -2.39 -8.03
C ALA A 122 7.27 -3.16 -7.58
N GLN A 123 8.43 -2.49 -7.60
CA GLN A 123 9.64 -2.93 -6.91
C GLN A 123 9.53 -2.57 -5.42
N ILE A 124 9.47 -3.56 -4.55
CA ILE A 124 9.39 -3.39 -3.10
C ILE A 124 10.76 -3.61 -2.47
N GLN A 125 11.24 -2.61 -1.74
CA GLN A 125 12.50 -2.64 -1.01
C GLN A 125 12.27 -2.52 0.50
N ASN A 126 13.21 -3.06 1.27
CA ASN A 126 13.17 -3.10 2.74
C ASN A 126 11.94 -3.80 3.31
N PHE A 127 11.39 -4.79 2.60
CA PHE A 127 10.29 -5.60 3.12
C PHE A 127 10.77 -6.48 4.28
N LYS A 128 10.18 -6.28 5.46
CA LYS A 128 10.42 -7.06 6.67
C LYS A 128 9.30 -8.08 6.84
N ARG A 129 9.66 -9.36 6.68
CA ARG A 129 8.75 -10.46 6.97
C ARG A 129 8.16 -10.34 8.36
N TRP A 130 6.90 -10.76 8.49
CA TRP A 130 6.14 -10.76 9.75
C TRP A 130 5.80 -9.38 10.34
N GLU A 131 6.30 -8.30 9.74
CA GLU A 131 5.98 -6.93 10.14
C GLU A 131 5.25 -6.20 9.04
N ASP A 132 5.79 -6.27 7.82
CA ASP A 132 5.24 -5.59 6.66
C ASP A 132 4.22 -6.47 5.95
N VAL A 133 3.32 -5.82 5.23
CA VAL A 133 2.24 -6.48 4.51
C VAL A 133 2.17 -5.94 3.09
N ILE A 134 1.94 -6.83 2.14
CA ILE A 134 1.57 -6.44 0.78
C ILE A 134 0.09 -6.74 0.60
N LEU A 135 -0.71 -5.73 0.25
CA LEU A 135 -2.12 -5.84 -0.06
C LEU A 135 -2.30 -6.01 -1.57
N LEU A 136 -3.09 -7.02 -1.94
CA LEU A 136 -3.49 -7.33 -3.31
C LEU A 136 -5.02 -7.46 -3.37
N GLU A 137 -5.63 -7.01 -4.45
CA GLU A 137 -7.07 -7.21 -4.68
C GLU A 137 -7.35 -8.65 -5.15
N GLY A 138 -8.49 -9.23 -4.75
CA GLY A 138 -8.88 -10.58 -5.18
C GLY A 138 -8.38 -11.70 -4.27
N SER A 139 -8.40 -12.93 -4.77
CA SER A 139 -8.12 -14.15 -3.99
C SER A 139 -6.68 -14.65 -4.17
N PRO A 140 -6.13 -15.44 -3.22
CA PRO A 140 -4.77 -15.97 -3.34
C PRO A 140 -4.51 -16.75 -4.64
N GLN A 141 -5.52 -17.45 -5.15
CA GLN A 141 -5.46 -18.20 -6.41
C GLN A 141 -5.31 -17.32 -7.66
N ASP A 142 -5.55 -16.01 -7.54
CA ASP A 142 -5.39 -15.06 -8.63
C ASP A 142 -3.92 -14.67 -8.83
N TYR A 143 -3.01 -15.17 -7.99
CA TYR A 143 -1.60 -14.81 -7.96
C TYR A 143 -0.67 -16.02 -7.86
N ASN A 144 0.52 -15.86 -8.42
CA ASN A 144 1.64 -16.79 -8.31
C ASN A 144 2.82 -16.08 -7.65
N LEU A 145 3.49 -16.77 -6.72
CA LEU A 145 4.73 -16.30 -6.11
C LEU A 145 5.90 -17.17 -6.59
N GLN A 146 6.94 -16.54 -7.13
CA GLN A 146 8.14 -17.25 -7.61
C GLN A 146 9.40 -16.55 -7.15
N VAL A 147 10.36 -17.31 -6.61
CA VAL A 147 11.67 -16.76 -6.25
C VAL A 147 12.54 -16.70 -7.50
N VAL A 148 12.97 -15.50 -7.87
CA VAL A 148 13.83 -15.22 -9.02
C VAL A 148 15.01 -14.37 -8.55
N ASN A 149 16.24 -14.86 -8.71
CA ASN A 149 17.47 -14.16 -8.35
C ASN A 149 17.48 -13.61 -6.90
N GLY A 150 16.89 -14.34 -5.95
CA GLY A 150 16.83 -13.93 -4.53
C GLY A 150 15.74 -12.91 -4.19
N SER A 151 14.92 -12.51 -5.16
CA SER A 151 13.70 -11.72 -4.96
C SER A 151 12.46 -12.60 -5.14
N THR A 152 11.33 -12.18 -4.58
CA THR A 152 10.05 -12.86 -4.81
C THR A 152 9.23 -12.06 -5.83
N ASN A 153 9.02 -12.64 -7.00
CA ASN A 153 8.11 -12.09 -8.01
C ASN A 153 6.67 -12.46 -7.65
N ILE A 154 5.79 -11.47 -7.77
CA ILE A 154 4.34 -11.59 -7.64
C ILE A 154 3.76 -11.37 -9.02
N SER A 155 3.15 -12.40 -9.59
CA SER A 155 2.44 -12.29 -10.87
C SER A 155 0.99 -12.72 -10.73
N THR A 156 0.13 -12.26 -11.63
CA THR A 156 -1.23 -12.76 -11.75
C THR A 156 -1.24 -14.24 -12.17
N ALA A 157 -2.39 -14.89 -12.03
CA ALA A 157 -2.60 -16.27 -12.50
C ALA A 157 -2.30 -16.43 -14.01
N SER A 158 -2.47 -15.37 -14.81
CA SER A 158 -2.14 -15.36 -16.25
C SER A 158 -0.66 -15.09 -16.54
N GLY A 159 0.17 -14.81 -15.53
CA GLY A 159 1.62 -14.63 -15.67
C GLY A 159 2.10 -13.19 -15.80
N ASP A 160 1.19 -12.22 -15.65
CA ASP A 160 1.47 -10.78 -15.68
C ASP A 160 2.15 -10.34 -14.38
N LEU A 161 3.32 -9.71 -14.43
CA LEU A 161 4.11 -9.34 -13.25
C LEU A 161 3.53 -8.06 -12.63
N VAL A 162 3.21 -8.10 -11.34
CA VAL A 162 2.63 -6.93 -10.63
C VAL A 162 3.52 -6.42 -9.50
N GLY A 163 4.48 -7.22 -9.05
CA GLY A 163 5.42 -6.81 -8.02
C GLY A 163 6.67 -7.68 -7.91
N ILE A 164 7.75 -7.09 -7.40
CA ILE A 164 9.00 -7.77 -7.06
C ILE A 164 9.38 -7.37 -5.64
N VAL A 165 9.50 -8.35 -4.74
CA VAL A 165 9.94 -8.12 -3.35
C VAL A 165 11.42 -8.46 -3.23
N GLU A 166 12.25 -7.45 -3.01
CA GLU A 166 13.70 -7.59 -2.97
C GLU A 166 14.19 -8.28 -1.69
N GLY A 167 15.21 -9.13 -1.82
CA GLY A 167 16.01 -9.59 -0.68
C GLY A 167 15.32 -10.61 0.24
N VAL A 168 14.20 -11.19 -0.19
CA VAL A 168 13.45 -12.16 0.61
C VAL A 168 14.12 -13.54 0.49
N ALA A 169 14.87 -13.93 1.54
CA ALA A 169 15.73 -15.12 1.56
C ALA A 169 15.03 -16.41 1.04
N PRO A 170 15.67 -17.20 0.16
CA PRO A 170 15.02 -18.29 -0.58
C PRO A 170 14.50 -19.46 0.29
N PHE A 171 14.91 -19.53 1.57
CA PHE A 171 14.60 -20.66 2.45
C PHE A 171 13.26 -20.52 3.20
N LEU A 172 12.59 -19.36 3.11
CA LEU A 172 11.25 -19.13 3.65
C LEU A 172 10.41 -18.35 2.62
N PRO A 173 9.63 -19.03 1.77
CA PRO A 173 8.83 -18.35 0.77
C PRO A 173 7.74 -17.51 1.44
N LEU A 174 7.49 -16.31 0.89
CA LEU A 174 6.31 -15.52 1.25
C LEU A 174 5.03 -16.32 0.98
N ARG A 175 3.98 -16.04 1.74
CA ARG A 175 2.70 -16.75 1.60
C ARG A 175 1.56 -15.78 1.38
N LEU A 176 0.60 -16.22 0.55
CA LEU A 176 -0.66 -15.54 0.34
C LEU A 176 -1.69 -16.02 1.35
N PHE A 177 -2.43 -15.09 1.91
CA PHE A 177 -3.56 -15.35 2.78
C PHE A 177 -4.78 -14.60 2.26
N SER A 178 -5.95 -15.25 2.28
CA SER A 178 -7.20 -14.54 2.04
C SER A 178 -7.62 -13.77 3.28
N SER A 179 -8.18 -12.58 3.08
CA SER A 179 -8.84 -11.83 4.13
C SER A 179 -10.05 -11.08 3.57
N ASN A 180 -11.06 -10.94 4.42
CA ASN A 180 -12.29 -10.21 4.12
C ASN A 180 -12.44 -9.01 5.07
N SER A 181 -11.40 -8.69 5.86
CA SER A 181 -11.42 -7.64 6.87
C SER A 181 -10.05 -7.01 7.06
N LEU A 182 -9.94 -5.69 6.86
CA LEU A 182 -8.72 -4.93 7.18
C LEU A 182 -8.39 -4.98 8.68
N ASN A 183 -9.36 -5.25 9.56
CA ASN A 183 -9.13 -5.48 10.99
C ASN A 183 -8.34 -6.77 11.26
N SER A 184 -8.34 -7.73 10.33
CA SER A 184 -7.47 -8.89 10.44
C SER A 184 -6.02 -8.53 10.10
N ILE A 185 -5.79 -7.57 9.19
CA ILE A 185 -4.45 -7.02 8.92
C ILE A 185 -3.94 -6.23 10.13
N SER A 186 -4.82 -5.47 10.81
CA SER A 186 -4.42 -4.71 12.01
C SER A 186 -3.88 -5.58 13.13
N THR A 187 -4.31 -6.84 13.22
CA THR A 187 -3.80 -7.80 14.20
C THR A 187 -2.46 -8.40 13.79
N ILE A 188 -2.22 -8.53 12.49
CA ILE A 188 -1.01 -9.14 11.92
C ILE A 188 0.15 -8.14 11.90
N ALA A 189 -0.12 -6.90 11.54
CA ALA A 189 0.90 -5.88 11.31
C ALA A 189 0.79 -4.68 12.28
N ASN A 190 -0.07 -4.75 13.30
CA ASN A 190 -0.38 -3.63 14.20
C ASN A 190 -0.80 -2.35 13.45
N LEU A 191 -1.42 -2.50 12.27
CA LEU A 191 -1.83 -1.40 11.39
C LEU A 191 -3.24 -0.93 11.72
N ASN A 192 -3.40 0.26 12.29
CA ASN A 192 -4.73 0.88 12.47
C ASN A 192 -5.18 1.58 11.18
N ILE A 193 -5.62 0.82 10.17
CA ILE A 193 -6.08 1.36 8.89
C ILE A 193 -7.50 1.92 9.07
N PRO A 194 -7.72 3.25 9.00
CA PRO A 194 -9.03 3.85 9.20
C PRO A 194 -9.87 3.81 7.91
N LEU A 195 -9.90 2.67 7.23
CA LEU A 195 -10.63 2.47 5.97
C LEU A 195 -11.60 1.30 6.14
N ASP A 196 -12.86 1.52 5.76
CA ASP A 196 -13.93 0.52 5.72
C ASP A 196 -13.90 -0.25 4.40
N ALA A 197 -13.05 -1.28 4.36
CA ALA A 197 -13.01 -2.19 3.22
C ALA A 197 -14.21 -3.13 3.18
N THR A 198 -14.72 -3.37 1.97
CA THR A 198 -15.70 -4.40 1.67
C THR A 198 -15.24 -5.22 0.46
N GLY A 199 -15.41 -6.55 0.55
CA GLY A 199 -14.94 -7.49 -0.48
C GLY A 199 -13.69 -8.27 -0.05
N SER A 200 -13.39 -9.31 -0.83
CA SER A 200 -12.24 -10.19 -0.58
C SER A 200 -10.96 -9.57 -1.13
N PHE A 201 -9.87 -9.75 -0.39
CA PHE A 201 -8.54 -9.35 -0.82
C PHE A 201 -7.51 -10.36 -0.32
N SER A 202 -6.30 -10.24 -0.84
CA SER A 202 -5.17 -11.10 -0.50
C SER A 202 -4.08 -10.29 0.17
N VAL A 203 -3.39 -10.92 1.12
CA VAL A 203 -2.23 -10.34 1.77
C VAL A 203 -1.03 -11.25 1.67
N ILE A 204 0.15 -10.65 1.55
CA ILE A 204 1.45 -11.33 1.64
C ILE A 204 2.16 -10.88 2.90
N ILE A 205 2.72 -11.86 3.63
CA ILE A 205 3.49 -11.70 4.88
C ILE A 205 4.75 -12.56 4.80
#